data_AF-A0A925X8D1-F1
#
_entry.id   AF-A0A925X8D1-F1
#
_cell.length_a   1.000
_cell.length_b   1.000
_cell.length_c   1.000
_cell.angle_alpha   90.00
_cell.angle_beta   90.00
_cell.angle_gamma   90.00
#
_symmetry.space_group_name_H-M   'P 1'
#
loop_
_entity.id
_entity.type
_entity.pdbx_description
1 polymer ?
#
loop_
_entity_poly.entity_id
_entity_poly.type
_entity_poly.pdbx_seq_one_letter_code
_entity_poly.pdbx_strand_id
1 'polypeptide(L)'
;MRSKTFVESLESRTLLSTTRVVAYYPDYRHAALAPKMDWSAVTHLNYFALGVNGSGAIGTSSSSGFNFTQLDTVVNTAHSKGVSVSIVIDPGAAWTTFMASETATTNFITQISAFCTAHNLDGIDLDFEPAWGTATPTQIANYGNLINRLNNETSNLLLSAAVNPLKVPTNPGNTTQAYVVPLSAVNSLDIINVMGYDFQIPDHAPYQQSVNSLTNWANYANGASVPKSRFTLGVPFYAHTSSSWGNVLTYQQIVDQFNPAANLDNTNGWYFNGKNTIQNKTNFVINNGYGGMMFWEAGQDHFTGNNYDASSLLPVIKTTSGLTAFTTLTAGHLVATGDANANAFSLAVSGTNLEITLGNTTRTYPLSMVNTITIDGLDGNDSVTVNSPVNKPLTFNAGNDDDSLTVTAGASVLFNATQRIESLNVAGTATVQQNGNRVLVTKSLAVAGTLDLNDNDLVLDHTGATQAAAVQTLINTARSGGTWTGLGLTSTVAKNANPKNTTLAVLESSDFQALYPGAPFNGEPIDASAVLVKFTYYGDTDFNGLVDFDDYSRTDSGFNNNRTGWLNGDFDGNGVVDFDDYSLIDQAFNTQGAARPFVLPGKSGKTKLFIR
;
A
#
# COMPACT_ATOMS: atom_id res chain seq x y z
N MET A 1 35.92 -25.56 -7.65
CA MET A 1 35.00 -24.44 -7.95
C MET A 1 33.70 -25.05 -8.44
N ARG A 2 32.59 -24.87 -7.74
CA ARG A 2 31.27 -25.31 -8.26
C ARG A 2 30.95 -24.51 -9.54
N SER A 3 30.41 -25.19 -10.54
CA SER A 3 29.51 -24.57 -11.51
C SER A 3 28.20 -24.28 -10.78
N LYS A 4 27.77 -23.02 -10.75
CA LYS A 4 26.53 -22.55 -10.07
C LYS A 4 25.24 -23.15 -10.65
N THR A 5 25.33 -23.98 -11.69
CA THR A 5 24.21 -24.50 -12.50
C THR A 5 23.18 -25.36 -11.78
N PHE A 6 23.49 -25.99 -10.63
CA PHE A 6 22.49 -26.81 -9.90
C PHE A 6 21.68 -25.98 -8.90
N VAL A 7 22.33 -25.02 -8.23
CA VAL A 7 21.66 -23.99 -7.40
C VAL A 7 20.81 -23.11 -8.31
N GLU A 8 21.31 -22.74 -9.49
CA GLU A 8 20.52 -22.10 -10.55
C GLU A 8 19.33 -22.95 -11.00
N SER A 9 19.30 -24.27 -10.82
CA SER A 9 18.11 -25.07 -11.21
C SER A 9 16.99 -25.04 -10.17
N LEU A 10 17.32 -24.91 -8.88
CA LEU A 10 16.36 -24.64 -7.80
C LEU A 10 15.97 -23.15 -7.76
N GLU A 11 16.93 -22.24 -7.92
CA GLU A 11 16.71 -20.81 -8.11
C GLU A 11 16.07 -20.48 -9.49
N SER A 12 16.12 -21.37 -10.49
CA SER A 12 15.36 -21.16 -11.74
C SER A 12 13.87 -21.37 -11.57
N ARG A 13 13.45 -22.04 -10.48
CA ARG A 13 12.03 -22.11 -10.08
C ARG A 13 11.61 -20.92 -9.22
N THR A 14 12.57 -20.17 -8.66
CA THR A 14 12.36 -18.97 -7.84
C THR A 14 13.41 -17.93 -8.23
N LEU A 15 13.09 -17.19 -9.30
CA LEU A 15 13.84 -16.06 -9.85
C LEU A 15 14.80 -15.42 -8.83
N LEU A 16 16.04 -15.12 -9.25
CA LEU A 16 16.93 -14.12 -8.62
C LEU A 16 16.31 -12.70 -8.54
N SER A 17 14.98 -12.57 -8.73
CA SER A 17 14.14 -11.38 -8.61
C SER A 17 12.98 -11.55 -7.61
N THR A 18 12.85 -12.65 -6.85
CA THR A 18 11.78 -12.79 -5.83
C THR A 18 12.28 -12.43 -4.45
N THR A 19 11.67 -11.42 -3.83
CA THR A 19 11.88 -11.08 -2.42
C THR A 19 11.68 -12.31 -1.53
N ARG A 20 12.62 -12.57 -0.61
CA ARG A 20 12.44 -13.62 0.41
C ARG A 20 11.66 -13.07 1.60
N VAL A 21 10.75 -13.87 2.14
CA VAL A 21 10.16 -13.64 3.45
C VAL A 21 10.38 -14.90 4.26
N VAL A 22 11.28 -14.79 5.23
CA VAL A 22 11.75 -15.89 6.10
C VAL A 22 11.02 -15.83 7.42
N ALA A 23 10.19 -16.83 7.71
CA ALA A 23 9.42 -16.90 8.95
C ALA A 23 10.07 -17.90 9.91
N TYR A 24 10.39 -17.46 11.13
CA TYR A 24 10.69 -18.40 12.21
C TYR A 24 9.40 -19.01 12.75
N TYR A 25 9.37 -20.34 12.79
CA TYR A 25 8.22 -21.15 13.20
C TYR A 25 8.61 -22.00 14.41
N PRO A 26 8.30 -21.57 15.65
CA PRO A 26 8.60 -22.35 16.82
C PRO A 26 7.66 -23.53 16.99
N ASP A 27 8.24 -24.70 17.21
CA ASP A 27 7.56 -25.96 17.46
C ASP A 27 6.56 -25.88 18.63
N TYR A 28 6.90 -25.13 19.69
CA TYR A 28 6.06 -24.92 20.86
C TYR A 28 4.82 -24.05 20.60
N ARG A 29 4.71 -23.40 19.42
CA ARG A 29 3.50 -22.68 19.01
C ARG A 29 2.70 -23.37 17.91
N HIS A 30 3.14 -24.54 17.43
CA HIS A 30 2.53 -25.22 16.29
C HIS A 30 1.00 -25.30 16.39
N ALA A 31 0.47 -25.79 17.52
CA ALA A 31 -0.96 -25.97 17.72
C ALA A 31 -1.78 -24.68 17.57
N ALA A 32 -1.21 -23.53 17.96
CA ALA A 32 -1.88 -22.23 17.88
C ALA A 32 -1.64 -21.52 16.53
N LEU A 33 -0.53 -21.80 15.86
CA LEU A 33 -0.10 -21.12 14.63
C LEU A 33 -0.50 -21.85 13.35
N ALA A 34 -0.46 -23.18 13.33
CA ALA A 34 -0.79 -24.00 12.15
C ALA A 34 -2.12 -23.62 11.46
N PRO A 35 -3.25 -23.39 12.17
CA PRO A 35 -4.49 -23.03 11.51
C PRO A 35 -4.55 -21.57 11.03
N LYS A 36 -3.56 -20.74 11.38
CA LYS A 36 -3.55 -19.28 11.13
C LYS A 36 -2.57 -18.85 10.04
N MET A 37 -1.51 -19.64 9.82
CA MET A 37 -0.38 -19.27 8.98
C MET A 37 -0.80 -18.91 7.54
N ASP A 38 -0.41 -17.72 7.08
CA ASP A 38 -0.60 -17.29 5.69
C ASP A 38 0.61 -17.75 4.88
N TRP A 39 0.51 -18.97 4.35
CA TRP A 39 1.55 -19.57 3.53
C TRP A 39 1.85 -18.80 2.24
N SER A 40 0.95 -17.91 1.79
CA SER A 40 1.21 -17.07 0.61
C SER A 40 2.01 -15.80 0.94
N ALA A 41 2.24 -15.51 2.22
CA ALA A 41 3.04 -14.39 2.69
C ALA A 41 4.51 -14.74 2.99
N VAL A 42 4.88 -16.02 2.85
CA VAL A 42 6.18 -16.55 3.27
C VAL A 42 6.76 -17.36 2.14
N THR A 43 8.08 -17.27 1.94
CA THR A 43 8.79 -18.07 0.94
C THR A 43 9.70 -19.12 1.57
N HIS A 44 10.18 -18.87 2.79
CA HIS A 44 11.03 -19.78 3.55
C HIS A 44 10.54 -19.86 4.99
N LEU A 45 10.50 -21.07 5.52
CA LEU A 45 10.18 -21.36 6.91
C LEU A 45 11.44 -21.88 7.62
N ASN A 46 11.82 -21.23 8.72
CA ASN A 46 12.86 -21.71 9.63
C ASN A 46 12.16 -22.39 10.82
N TYR A 47 12.12 -23.73 10.84
CA TYR A 47 11.48 -24.50 11.92
C TYR A 47 12.37 -24.54 13.16
N PHE A 48 11.92 -23.94 14.25
CA PHE A 48 12.68 -23.76 15.48
C PHE A 48 12.23 -24.76 16.56
N ALA A 49 13.07 -25.63 17.14
CA ALA A 49 14.48 -25.86 16.82
C ALA A 49 14.97 -27.28 17.17
N LEU A 50 16.12 -27.64 16.63
CA LEU A 50 16.80 -28.92 16.82
C LEU A 50 17.94 -28.80 17.82
N GLY A 51 17.90 -29.62 18.88
CA GLY A 51 18.95 -29.68 19.89
C GLY A 51 20.12 -30.56 19.46
N VAL A 52 21.35 -30.07 19.70
CA VAL A 52 22.60 -30.79 19.47
C VAL A 52 23.39 -30.84 20.78
N ASN A 53 23.98 -31.99 21.11
CA ASN A 53 24.81 -32.12 22.32
C ASN A 53 26.30 -31.90 22.03
N GLY A 54 27.14 -31.87 23.06
CA GLY A 54 28.58 -31.61 22.91
C GLY A 54 29.36 -32.63 22.07
N SER A 55 28.81 -33.82 21.81
CA SER A 55 29.39 -34.81 20.89
C SER A 55 28.97 -34.62 19.43
N GLY A 56 28.17 -33.59 19.15
CA GLY A 56 27.57 -33.35 17.83
C GLY A 56 26.38 -34.25 17.52
N ALA A 57 25.85 -35.00 18.50
CA ALA A 57 24.69 -35.86 18.27
C ALA A 57 23.38 -35.05 18.34
N ILE A 58 22.46 -35.36 17.44
CA ILE A 58 21.13 -34.75 17.36
C ILE A 58 20.18 -35.41 18.36
N GLY A 59 19.34 -34.61 19.00
CA GLY A 59 18.32 -35.10 19.93
C GLY A 59 17.26 -35.98 19.25
N THR A 60 16.63 -36.88 20.00
CA THR A 60 15.50 -37.71 19.51
C THR A 60 14.17 -36.95 19.45
N SER A 61 14.16 -35.70 19.91
CA SER A 61 13.07 -34.74 19.88
C SER A 61 13.65 -33.35 19.60
N SER A 62 12.80 -32.39 19.29
CA SER A 62 13.18 -30.99 19.23
C SER A 62 13.70 -30.48 20.57
N SER A 63 14.35 -29.31 20.57
CA SER A 63 14.85 -28.66 21.81
C SER A 63 13.75 -28.40 22.83
N SER A 64 12.52 -28.13 22.35
CA SER A 64 11.35 -27.91 23.20
C SER A 64 10.63 -29.21 23.60
N GLY A 65 11.14 -30.38 23.19
CA GLY A 65 10.61 -31.70 23.57
C GLY A 65 9.50 -32.25 22.68
N PHE A 66 9.24 -31.65 21.51
CA PHE A 66 8.26 -32.15 20.55
C PHE A 66 8.83 -33.26 19.67
N ASN A 67 7.99 -34.20 19.26
CA ASN A 67 8.38 -35.23 18.30
C ASN A 67 8.49 -34.66 16.88
N PHE A 68 9.26 -35.34 16.02
CA PHE A 68 9.47 -34.88 14.63
C PHE A 68 8.31 -35.21 13.67
N THR A 69 7.27 -35.93 14.10
CA THR A 69 6.05 -36.07 13.29
C THR A 69 5.32 -34.73 13.13
N GLN A 70 5.43 -33.85 14.14
CA GLN A 70 4.96 -32.47 14.02
C GLN A 70 5.74 -31.70 12.94
N LEU A 71 7.07 -31.87 12.91
CA LEU A 71 7.91 -31.30 11.86
C LEU A 71 7.47 -31.80 10.48
N ASP A 72 7.30 -33.11 10.30
CA ASP A 72 6.85 -33.69 9.02
C ASP A 72 5.51 -33.11 8.56
N THR A 73 4.58 -32.85 9.49
CA THR A 73 3.29 -32.23 9.19
C THR A 73 3.46 -30.81 8.66
N VAL A 74 4.34 -30.03 9.28
CA VAL A 74 4.63 -28.65 8.87
C VAL A 74 5.37 -28.62 7.53
N VAL A 75 6.37 -29.48 7.33
CA VAL A 75 7.11 -29.62 6.07
C VAL A 75 6.15 -29.94 4.92
N ASN A 76 5.32 -30.96 5.07
CA ASN A 76 4.34 -31.35 4.05
C ASN A 76 3.38 -30.21 3.71
N THR A 77 2.93 -29.46 4.73
CA THR A 77 2.03 -28.31 4.53
C THR A 77 2.74 -27.20 3.77
N ALA A 78 3.93 -26.80 4.19
CA ALA A 78 4.74 -25.75 3.56
C ALA A 78 5.07 -26.08 2.10
N HIS A 79 5.52 -27.31 1.84
CA HIS A 79 5.83 -27.78 0.48
C HIS A 79 4.61 -27.79 -0.43
N SER A 80 3.44 -28.15 0.08
CA SER A 80 2.17 -28.06 -0.69
C SER A 80 1.82 -26.62 -1.12
N LYS A 81 2.45 -25.63 -0.50
CA LYS A 81 2.29 -24.19 -0.78
C LYS A 81 3.51 -23.57 -1.47
N GLY A 82 4.52 -24.36 -1.81
CA GLY A 82 5.75 -23.88 -2.44
C GLY A 82 6.69 -23.13 -1.49
N VAL A 83 6.57 -23.33 -0.18
CA VAL A 83 7.43 -22.72 0.84
C VAL A 83 8.54 -23.69 1.22
N SER A 84 9.80 -23.27 1.10
CA SER A 84 10.96 -24.07 1.52
C SER A 84 11.06 -24.13 3.04
N VAL A 85 11.54 -25.25 3.59
CA VAL A 85 11.68 -25.44 5.04
C VAL A 85 13.11 -25.80 5.43
N SER A 86 13.72 -24.97 6.27
CA SER A 86 14.99 -25.22 6.93
C SER A 86 14.77 -25.60 8.40
N ILE A 87 15.62 -26.48 8.94
CA ILE A 87 15.66 -26.76 10.38
C ILE A 87 16.65 -25.81 11.07
N VAL A 88 16.23 -25.16 12.16
CA VAL A 88 17.10 -24.31 12.96
C VAL A 88 17.88 -25.16 13.96
N ILE A 89 19.20 -24.97 14.02
CA ILE A 89 20.04 -25.52 15.08
C ILE A 89 19.97 -24.60 16.29
N ASP A 90 19.45 -25.10 17.40
CA ASP A 90 19.16 -24.33 18.63
C ASP A 90 20.39 -23.59 19.18
N PRO A 91 20.24 -22.36 19.71
CA PRO A 91 21.34 -21.56 20.29
C PRO A 91 21.93 -22.10 21.61
N GLY A 92 21.61 -23.34 21.99
CA GLY A 92 22.05 -23.97 23.24
C GLY A 92 23.56 -24.06 23.46
N ALA A 93 23.96 -24.21 24.73
CA ALA A 93 25.35 -24.14 25.18
C ALA A 93 26.35 -25.12 24.53
N ALA A 94 25.85 -26.17 23.84
CA ALA A 94 26.67 -27.20 23.23
C ALA A 94 27.48 -26.73 22.02
N TRP A 95 27.10 -25.61 21.36
CA TRP A 95 27.80 -25.05 20.19
C TRP A 95 29.31 -25.03 20.36
N THR A 96 29.76 -24.37 21.43
CA THR A 96 31.18 -24.17 21.71
C THR A 96 31.95 -25.48 21.91
N THR A 97 31.27 -26.54 22.34
CA THR A 97 31.88 -27.85 22.58
C THR A 97 31.99 -28.64 21.28
N PHE A 98 30.91 -28.77 20.50
CA PHE A 98 30.95 -29.63 19.32
C PHE A 98 31.75 -29.01 18.18
N MET A 99 31.66 -27.68 17.98
CA MET A 99 32.41 -27.00 16.91
C MET A 99 33.93 -26.96 17.18
N ALA A 100 34.36 -27.17 18.43
CA ALA A 100 35.77 -27.24 18.80
C ALA A 100 36.40 -28.63 18.58
N SER A 101 35.60 -29.64 18.22
CA SER A 101 36.06 -31.02 18.03
C SER A 101 35.76 -31.49 16.61
N GLU A 102 36.81 -31.89 15.88
CA GLU A 102 36.70 -32.43 14.52
C GLU A 102 35.83 -33.71 14.48
N THR A 103 35.91 -34.55 15.52
CA THR A 103 35.08 -35.74 15.67
C THR A 103 33.61 -35.37 15.89
N ALA A 104 33.34 -34.42 16.77
CA ALA A 104 31.97 -33.99 17.06
C ALA A 104 31.35 -33.24 15.88
N THR A 105 32.13 -32.40 15.19
CA THR A 105 31.70 -31.69 13.98
C THR A 105 31.36 -32.67 12.86
N THR A 106 32.20 -33.69 12.62
CA THR A 106 31.91 -34.73 11.62
C THR A 106 30.66 -35.54 11.98
N ASN A 107 30.50 -35.87 13.27
CA ASN A 107 29.30 -36.56 13.76
C ASN A 107 28.04 -35.71 13.52
N PHE A 108 28.09 -34.42 13.84
CA PHE A 108 27.00 -33.48 13.60
C PHE A 108 26.63 -33.39 12.11
N ILE A 109 27.61 -33.15 11.23
CA ILE A 109 27.37 -33.02 9.78
C ILE A 109 26.75 -34.31 9.21
N THR A 110 27.24 -35.48 9.64
CA THR A 110 26.69 -36.77 9.21
C THR A 110 25.24 -36.92 9.66
N GLN A 111 24.94 -36.62 10.92
CA GLN A 111 23.60 -36.76 11.46
C GLN A 111 22.62 -35.73 10.88
N ILE A 112 23.03 -34.46 10.71
CA ILE A 112 22.12 -33.42 10.20
C ILE A 112 21.79 -33.64 8.72
N SER A 113 22.74 -34.13 7.93
CA SER A 113 22.49 -34.53 6.54
C SER A 113 21.46 -35.66 6.46
N ALA A 114 21.61 -36.69 7.30
CA ALA A 114 20.66 -37.80 7.39
C ALA A 114 19.28 -37.33 7.90
N PHE A 115 19.27 -36.45 8.90
CA PHE A 115 18.05 -35.87 9.46
C PHE A 115 17.27 -35.06 8.43
N CYS A 116 17.93 -34.17 7.70
CA CYS A 116 17.29 -33.38 6.64
C CYS A 116 16.71 -34.27 5.54
N THR A 117 17.43 -35.33 5.16
CA THR A 117 16.93 -36.32 4.20
C THR A 117 15.70 -37.06 4.73
N ALA A 118 15.71 -37.48 6.01
CA ALA A 118 14.61 -38.23 6.62
C ALA A 118 13.32 -37.40 6.77
N HIS A 119 13.46 -36.10 7.01
CA HIS A 119 12.34 -35.18 7.24
C HIS A 119 12.02 -34.29 6.03
N ASN A 120 12.59 -34.60 4.86
CA ASN A 120 12.41 -33.86 3.61
C ASN A 120 12.64 -32.34 3.76
N LEU A 121 13.71 -31.96 4.44
CA LEU A 121 14.06 -30.56 4.67
C LEU A 121 14.88 -30.00 3.51
N ASP A 122 14.67 -28.73 3.20
CA ASP A 122 15.36 -28.02 2.12
C ASP A 122 16.67 -27.37 2.60
N GLY A 123 16.84 -27.19 3.92
CA GLY A 123 17.97 -26.44 4.45
C GLY A 123 18.25 -26.60 5.93
N ILE A 124 19.37 -25.99 6.33
CA ILE A 124 19.86 -25.88 7.70
C ILE A 124 20.04 -24.40 8.01
N ASP A 125 19.44 -23.92 9.10
CA ASP A 125 19.64 -22.58 9.61
C ASP A 125 20.45 -22.63 10.92
N LEU A 126 21.56 -21.90 10.98
CA LEU A 126 22.47 -21.88 12.11
C LEU A 126 22.17 -20.68 13.01
N ASP A 127 21.75 -20.93 14.24
CA ASP A 127 21.46 -19.90 15.23
C ASP A 127 22.46 -19.96 16.38
N PHE A 128 23.73 -19.64 16.09
CA PHE A 128 24.77 -19.60 17.12
C PHE A 128 24.81 -18.24 17.81
N GLU A 129 24.23 -18.18 19.01
CA GLU A 129 24.26 -16.99 19.88
C GLU A 129 25.28 -17.18 21.03
N PRO A 130 26.50 -16.63 20.91
CA PRO A 130 27.53 -16.81 21.93
C PRO A 130 27.13 -16.16 23.26
N ALA A 131 27.33 -16.91 24.36
CA ALA A 131 26.91 -16.52 25.71
C ALA A 131 27.37 -15.09 26.09
N TRP A 132 26.43 -14.27 26.57
CA TRP A 132 26.64 -12.84 26.93
C TRP A 132 27.05 -11.94 25.76
N GLY A 133 26.74 -12.35 24.53
CA GLY A 133 27.09 -11.60 23.33
C GLY A 133 28.60 -11.40 23.18
N THR A 134 29.42 -12.38 23.59
CA THR A 134 30.89 -12.34 23.46
C THR A 134 31.39 -13.63 22.80
N ALA A 135 32.10 -13.52 21.68
CA ALA A 135 32.65 -14.66 20.95
C ALA A 135 34.18 -14.59 20.87
N THR A 136 34.88 -15.55 21.47
CA THR A 136 36.35 -15.59 21.40
C THR A 136 36.83 -15.80 19.98
N PRO A 137 38.06 -15.35 19.61
CA PRO A 137 38.61 -15.58 18.28
C PRO A 137 38.61 -17.06 17.88
N THR A 138 38.84 -17.97 18.84
CA THR A 138 38.77 -19.42 18.62
C THR A 138 37.34 -19.88 18.31
N GLN A 139 36.33 -19.37 19.02
CA GLN A 139 34.93 -19.68 18.74
C GLN A 139 34.52 -19.21 17.33
N ILE A 140 34.90 -17.98 16.96
CA ILE A 140 34.65 -17.42 15.62
C ILE A 140 35.32 -18.29 14.53
N ALA A 141 36.58 -18.69 14.74
CA ALA A 141 37.29 -19.55 13.79
C ALA A 141 36.63 -20.93 13.66
N ASN A 142 36.26 -21.55 14.78
CA ASN A 142 35.59 -22.85 14.79
C ASN A 142 34.21 -22.79 14.11
N TYR A 143 33.43 -21.73 14.36
CA TYR A 143 32.14 -21.53 13.70
C TYR A 143 32.31 -21.34 12.18
N GLY A 144 33.30 -20.56 11.76
CA GLY A 144 33.65 -20.42 10.34
C GLY A 144 34.05 -21.75 9.68
N ASN A 145 34.82 -22.59 10.38
CA ASN A 145 35.18 -23.92 9.90
C ASN A 145 33.94 -24.81 9.73
N LEU A 146 33.03 -24.81 10.71
CA LEU A 146 31.77 -25.55 10.63
C LEU A 146 30.91 -25.09 9.45
N ILE A 147 30.71 -23.79 9.26
CA ILE A 147 29.95 -23.22 8.13
C ILE A 147 30.53 -23.70 6.79
N ASN A 148 31.85 -23.59 6.63
CA ASN A 148 32.52 -24.04 5.40
C ASN A 148 32.38 -25.53 5.16
N ARG A 149 32.45 -26.34 6.23
CA ARG A 149 32.25 -27.78 6.14
C ARG A 149 30.81 -28.14 5.77
N LEU A 150 29.81 -27.54 6.43
CA LEU A 150 28.40 -27.74 6.10
C LEU A 150 28.13 -27.39 4.63
N ASN A 151 28.60 -26.25 4.15
CA ASN A 151 28.42 -25.88 2.74
C ASN A 151 29.00 -26.92 1.78
N ASN A 152 30.17 -27.46 2.10
CA ASN A 152 30.85 -28.46 1.27
C ASN A 152 30.19 -29.84 1.34
N GLU A 153 29.83 -30.31 2.54
CA GLU A 153 29.40 -31.68 2.83
C GLU A 153 27.87 -31.87 2.74
N THR A 154 27.09 -30.78 2.80
CA THR A 154 25.62 -30.79 2.65
C THR A 154 25.16 -29.99 1.42
N SER A 155 25.91 -30.12 0.33
CA SER A 155 25.77 -29.31 -0.90
C SER A 155 24.38 -29.24 -1.55
N ASN A 156 23.49 -30.19 -1.22
CA ASN A 156 22.12 -30.29 -1.70
C ASN A 156 21.10 -29.53 -0.83
N LEU A 157 21.54 -28.96 0.29
CA LEU A 157 20.71 -28.21 1.23
C LEU A 157 21.05 -26.72 1.15
N LEU A 158 20.05 -25.86 1.35
CA LEU A 158 20.25 -24.45 1.64
C LEU A 158 20.98 -24.33 2.98
N LEU A 159 21.96 -23.43 3.06
CA LEU A 159 22.62 -23.10 4.32
C LEU A 159 22.37 -21.64 4.68
N SER A 160 21.70 -21.40 5.80
CA SER A 160 21.43 -20.06 6.31
C SER A 160 21.93 -19.89 7.75
N ALA A 161 22.00 -18.65 8.20
CA ALA A 161 22.31 -18.36 9.59
C ALA A 161 21.55 -17.13 10.08
N ALA A 162 21.00 -17.22 11.29
CA ALA A 162 20.68 -16.05 12.11
C ALA A 162 21.98 -15.41 12.56
N VAL A 163 22.13 -14.10 12.37
CA VAL A 163 23.36 -13.39 12.75
C VAL A 163 23.04 -12.21 13.64
N ASN A 164 23.90 -11.99 14.64
CA ASN A 164 23.75 -10.90 15.60
C ASN A 164 23.64 -9.54 14.87
N PRO A 165 22.82 -8.61 15.37
CA PRO A 165 22.66 -7.29 14.76
C PRO A 165 23.96 -6.49 14.66
N LEU A 166 24.85 -6.67 15.64
CA LEU A 166 26.09 -5.90 15.78
C LEU A 166 27.28 -6.83 15.97
N LYS A 167 28.48 -6.27 15.83
CA LYS A 167 29.70 -6.95 16.25
C LYS A 167 29.68 -7.21 17.75
N VAL A 168 30.15 -8.38 18.15
CA VAL A 168 30.27 -8.80 19.53
C VAL A 168 31.71 -8.60 20.03
N PRO A 169 31.93 -8.27 21.31
CA PRO A 169 33.25 -8.33 21.94
C PRO A 169 33.92 -9.70 21.75
N THR A 170 35.26 -9.71 21.63
CA THR A 170 36.03 -10.96 21.49
C THR A 170 36.63 -11.49 22.80
N ASN A 171 36.49 -10.74 23.89
CA ASN A 171 36.83 -11.14 25.25
C ASN A 171 36.10 -10.20 26.25
N PRO A 172 35.68 -10.65 27.44
CA PRO A 172 35.08 -9.77 28.43
C PRO A 172 36.00 -8.59 28.77
N GLY A 173 35.48 -7.36 28.65
CA GLY A 173 36.21 -6.12 28.95
C GLY A 173 37.11 -5.58 27.82
N ASN A 174 37.15 -6.22 26.64
CA ASN A 174 37.93 -5.73 25.48
C ASN A 174 37.08 -4.81 24.57
N THR A 175 37.70 -3.77 24.01
CA THR A 175 37.11 -2.89 22.98
C THR A 175 37.12 -3.49 21.57
N THR A 176 37.84 -4.59 21.36
CA THR A 176 37.90 -5.29 20.06
C THR A 176 36.61 -6.06 19.83
N GLN A 177 35.93 -5.76 18.72
CA GLN A 177 34.67 -6.37 18.34
C GLN A 177 34.77 -7.05 16.96
N ALA A 178 34.04 -8.14 16.77
CA ALA A 178 34.00 -8.89 15.53
C ALA A 178 32.58 -9.39 15.22
N TYR A 179 32.32 -9.67 13.94
CA TYR A 179 31.14 -10.46 13.56
C TYR A 179 31.40 -11.93 13.88
N VAL A 180 30.37 -12.64 14.35
CA VAL A 180 30.48 -14.05 14.75
C VAL A 180 30.74 -14.96 13.55
N VAL A 181 30.13 -14.65 12.40
CA VAL A 181 30.45 -15.29 11.12
C VAL A 181 31.68 -14.59 10.51
N PRO A 182 32.83 -15.26 10.35
CA PRO A 182 34.02 -14.63 9.79
C PRO A 182 33.95 -14.48 8.26
N LEU A 183 34.70 -13.51 7.72
CA LEU A 183 34.83 -13.29 6.26
C LEU A 183 35.24 -14.56 5.49
N SER A 184 36.04 -15.43 6.10
CA SER A 184 36.48 -16.69 5.50
C SER A 184 35.35 -17.71 5.31
N ALA A 185 34.16 -17.48 5.87
CA ALA A 185 33.04 -18.40 5.81
C ALA A 185 31.71 -17.77 5.38
N VAL A 186 31.56 -16.43 5.46
CA VAL A 186 30.28 -15.75 5.16
C VAL A 186 29.75 -16.03 3.74
N ASN A 187 30.63 -16.26 2.76
CA ASN A 187 30.22 -16.58 1.38
C ASN A 187 29.67 -18.02 1.21
N SER A 188 29.82 -18.87 2.22
CA SER A 188 29.28 -20.23 2.26
C SER A 188 27.81 -20.27 2.68
N LEU A 189 27.24 -19.15 3.12
CA LEU A 189 25.82 -19.01 3.45
C LEU A 189 25.02 -18.54 2.23
N ASP A 190 23.87 -19.18 1.99
CA ASP A 190 22.91 -18.82 0.95
C ASP A 190 21.98 -17.69 1.40
N ILE A 191 21.61 -17.68 2.68
CA ILE A 191 20.77 -16.64 3.30
C ILE A 191 21.41 -16.21 4.63
N ILE A 192 21.56 -14.90 4.82
CA ILE A 192 22.09 -14.30 6.04
C ILE A 192 20.96 -13.50 6.69
N ASN A 193 20.37 -14.07 7.75
CA ASN A 193 19.23 -13.52 8.46
C ASN A 193 19.73 -12.57 9.57
N VAL A 194 19.83 -11.27 9.26
CA VAL A 194 20.31 -10.26 10.22
C VAL A 194 19.23 -10.00 11.25
N MET A 195 19.47 -10.34 12.52
CA MET A 195 18.53 -10.10 13.62
C MET A 195 18.48 -8.62 13.98
N GLY A 196 17.79 -7.82 13.17
CA GLY A 196 17.67 -6.36 13.26
C GLY A 196 16.80 -5.86 14.42
N TYR A 197 17.00 -6.44 15.61
CA TYR A 197 16.28 -6.20 16.85
C TYR A 197 17.18 -6.51 18.05
N ASP A 198 16.67 -6.29 19.26
CA ASP A 198 17.36 -6.46 20.55
C ASP A 198 18.66 -5.66 20.70
N PHE A 199 18.67 -4.45 20.14
CA PHE A 199 19.81 -3.53 20.24
C PHE A 199 20.00 -2.94 21.65
N GLN A 200 18.91 -2.51 22.28
CA GLN A 200 18.91 -1.71 23.51
C GLN A 200 17.53 -1.74 24.18
N ILE A 201 17.47 -1.24 25.42
CA ILE A 201 16.22 -0.93 26.13
C ILE A 201 16.18 0.60 26.29
N PRO A 202 15.03 1.27 26.07
CA PRO A 202 13.71 0.68 25.89
C PRO A 202 13.37 0.24 24.46
N ASP A 203 13.77 1.02 23.45
CA ASP A 203 13.47 0.74 22.05
C ASP A 203 14.49 -0.25 21.46
N HIS A 204 14.07 -1.50 21.37
CA HIS A 204 14.91 -2.63 20.99
C HIS A 204 15.06 -2.85 19.48
N ALA A 205 14.27 -2.18 18.64
CA ALA A 205 14.34 -2.38 17.19
C ALA A 205 14.10 -1.09 16.36
N PRO A 206 14.77 0.04 16.68
CA PRO A 206 14.56 1.29 15.96
C PRO A 206 14.91 1.15 14.47
N TYR A 207 14.13 1.82 13.61
CA TYR A 207 14.31 1.80 12.16
C TYR A 207 15.78 2.02 11.76
N GLN A 208 16.39 3.11 12.24
CA GLN A 208 17.74 3.51 11.82
C GLN A 208 18.81 2.49 12.22
N GLN A 209 18.75 1.93 13.42
CA GLN A 209 19.74 0.93 13.84
C GLN A 209 19.60 -0.37 13.07
N SER A 210 18.36 -0.76 12.75
CA SER A 210 18.04 -1.96 11.97
C SER A 210 18.61 -1.89 10.55
N VAL A 211 18.37 -0.78 9.84
CA VAL A 211 18.91 -0.59 8.48
C VAL A 211 20.42 -0.40 8.45
N ASN A 212 20.98 0.23 9.50
CA ASN A 212 22.43 0.35 9.68
C ASN A 212 23.07 -1.02 9.91
N SER A 213 22.47 -1.86 10.74
CA SER A 213 22.93 -3.23 11.00
C SER A 213 22.99 -4.05 9.71
N LEU A 214 21.90 -4.08 8.93
CA LEU A 214 21.85 -4.76 7.64
C LEU A 214 22.95 -4.26 6.68
N THR A 215 23.09 -2.94 6.57
CA THR A 215 24.06 -2.31 5.68
C THR A 215 25.50 -2.61 6.12
N ASN A 216 25.78 -2.59 7.42
CA ASN A 216 27.10 -2.90 7.97
C ASN A 216 27.47 -4.37 7.76
N TRP A 217 26.51 -5.28 7.85
CA TRP A 217 26.70 -6.70 7.52
C TRP A 217 27.02 -6.91 6.04
N ALA A 218 26.24 -6.30 5.14
CA ALA A 218 26.49 -6.38 3.71
C ALA A 218 27.84 -5.77 3.31
N ASN A 219 28.21 -4.62 3.90
CA ASN A 219 29.51 -3.98 3.68
C ASN A 219 30.66 -4.86 4.17
N TYR A 220 30.51 -5.51 5.32
CA TYR A 220 31.50 -6.45 5.84
C TYR A 220 31.68 -7.63 4.88
N ALA A 221 30.58 -8.30 4.51
CA ALA A 221 30.63 -9.50 3.67
C ALA A 221 30.99 -9.22 2.21
N ASN A 222 30.92 -7.96 1.75
CA ASN A 222 31.46 -7.56 0.45
C ASN A 222 32.96 -7.85 0.34
N GLY A 223 33.70 -7.88 1.46
CA GLY A 223 35.10 -8.33 1.51
C GLY A 223 35.31 -9.80 1.09
N ALA A 224 34.24 -10.60 1.10
CA ALA A 224 34.19 -11.97 0.57
C ALA A 224 33.28 -12.10 -0.67
N SER A 225 32.97 -10.98 -1.34
CA SER A 225 32.13 -10.89 -2.54
C SER A 225 30.70 -11.41 -2.37
N VAL A 226 30.13 -11.29 -1.17
CA VAL A 226 28.74 -11.66 -0.91
C VAL A 226 27.80 -10.53 -1.38
N PRO A 227 26.83 -10.79 -2.28
CA PRO A 227 25.89 -9.77 -2.74
C PRO A 227 24.82 -9.45 -1.68
N LYS A 228 24.28 -8.22 -1.74
CA LYS A 228 23.16 -7.78 -0.89
C LYS A 228 21.94 -8.70 -0.96
N SER A 229 21.72 -9.34 -2.10
CA SER A 229 20.60 -10.28 -2.32
C SER A 229 20.66 -11.55 -1.44
N ARG A 230 21.76 -11.79 -0.70
CA ARG A 230 21.86 -12.85 0.32
C ARG A 230 21.40 -12.44 1.71
N PHE A 231 21.14 -11.15 1.95
CA PHE A 231 20.79 -10.65 3.28
C PHE A 231 19.29 -10.43 3.43
N THR A 232 18.73 -10.84 4.56
CA THR A 232 17.38 -10.46 4.98
C THR A 232 17.43 -9.60 6.24
N LEU A 233 16.47 -8.69 6.40
CA LEU A 233 16.32 -7.90 7.62
C LEU A 233 15.29 -8.54 8.55
N GLY A 234 15.75 -8.96 9.72
CA GLY A 234 14.94 -9.42 10.84
C GLY A 234 14.14 -8.30 11.49
N VAL A 235 12.87 -8.56 11.77
CA VAL A 235 11.98 -7.69 12.54
C VAL A 235 11.29 -8.45 13.69
N PRO A 236 11.07 -7.80 14.84
CA PRO A 236 10.45 -8.45 15.99
C PRO A 236 8.92 -8.33 15.92
N PHE A 237 8.21 -9.43 16.16
CA PHE A 237 6.77 -9.47 16.39
C PHE A 237 6.45 -9.51 17.90
N TYR A 238 7.30 -8.89 18.69
CA TYR A 238 7.18 -8.76 20.14
C TYR A 238 7.64 -7.37 20.60
N ALA A 239 7.42 -7.12 21.88
CA ALA A 239 7.77 -5.91 22.57
C ALA A 239 8.58 -6.19 23.84
N HIS A 240 9.47 -5.26 24.18
CA HIS A 240 10.11 -5.19 25.49
C HIS A 240 9.59 -4.02 26.32
N THR A 241 9.69 -4.12 27.65
CA THR A 241 9.44 -2.99 28.54
C THR A 241 10.64 -2.06 28.57
N SER A 242 10.41 -0.81 28.99
CA SER A 242 11.48 0.17 29.16
C SER A 242 12.53 -0.12 30.23
N SER A 243 12.40 -1.22 30.97
CA SER A 243 13.19 -1.49 32.17
C SER A 243 13.74 -2.91 32.28
N SER A 244 13.38 -3.83 31.37
CA SER A 244 13.75 -5.23 31.49
C SER A 244 13.75 -5.96 30.15
N TRP A 245 14.84 -6.70 29.89
CA TRP A 245 14.90 -7.72 28.84
C TRP A 245 14.07 -8.97 29.15
N GLY A 246 13.77 -9.23 30.43
CA GLY A 246 13.06 -10.45 30.84
C GLY A 246 11.54 -10.40 30.67
N ASN A 247 10.97 -9.22 30.40
CA ASN A 247 9.54 -9.04 30.19
C ASN A 247 9.27 -8.83 28.70
N VAL A 248 8.50 -9.75 28.12
CA VAL A 248 8.15 -9.75 26.69
C VAL A 248 6.65 -9.87 26.53
N LEU A 249 6.08 -9.05 25.66
CA LEU A 249 4.72 -9.25 25.13
C LEU A 249 4.79 -9.54 23.63
N THR A 250 3.97 -10.47 23.18
CA THR A 250 3.72 -10.65 21.74
C THR A 250 3.05 -9.40 21.17
N TYR A 251 3.20 -9.17 19.86
CA TYR A 251 2.52 -8.08 19.18
C TYR A 251 0.99 -8.18 19.33
N GLN A 252 0.42 -9.39 19.27
CA GLN A 252 -0.99 -9.64 19.63
C GLN A 252 -1.36 -9.03 20.99
N GLN A 253 -0.58 -9.33 22.04
CA GLN A 253 -0.87 -8.84 23.39
C GLN A 253 -0.80 -7.31 23.48
N ILE A 254 0.11 -6.68 22.74
CA ILE A 254 0.20 -5.21 22.67
C ILE A 254 -1.06 -4.63 22.03
N VAL A 255 -1.49 -5.17 20.90
CA VAL A 255 -2.68 -4.69 20.18
C VAL A 255 -3.94 -4.91 21.01
N ASP A 256 -4.13 -6.11 21.57
CA ASP A 256 -5.31 -6.45 22.39
C ASP A 256 -5.44 -5.59 23.64
N GLN A 257 -4.33 -5.29 24.31
CA GLN A 257 -4.35 -4.57 25.59
C GLN A 257 -4.41 -3.06 25.42
N PHE A 258 -3.76 -2.51 24.39
CA PHE A 258 -3.49 -1.07 24.30
C PHE A 258 -4.01 -0.42 23.02
N ASN A 259 -4.39 -1.20 22.00
CA ASN A 259 -4.88 -0.74 20.70
C ASN A 259 -4.09 0.48 20.16
N PRO A 260 -2.75 0.37 20.01
CA PRO A 260 -1.93 1.48 19.58
C PRO A 260 -2.26 1.88 18.13
N ALA A 261 -2.14 3.17 17.83
CA ALA A 261 -2.22 3.63 16.44
C ALA A 261 -1.11 2.98 15.59
N ALA A 262 -1.39 2.73 14.31
CA ALA A 262 -0.52 1.96 13.41
C ALA A 262 0.89 2.57 13.20
N ASN A 263 1.02 3.88 13.42
CA ASN A 263 2.26 4.65 13.29
C ASN A 263 3.12 4.68 14.57
N LEU A 264 2.69 4.02 15.65
CA LEU A 264 3.44 4.00 16.91
C LEU A 264 4.29 2.73 17.05
N ASP A 265 5.53 2.94 17.49
CA ASP A 265 6.48 1.88 17.90
C ASP A 265 6.53 1.69 19.42
N ASN A 266 5.66 2.39 20.15
CA ASN A 266 5.55 2.20 21.59
C ASN A 266 4.16 2.56 22.09
N THR A 267 3.77 1.93 23.20
CA THR A 267 2.55 2.25 23.93
C THR A 267 2.70 1.80 25.37
N ASN A 268 2.20 2.57 26.34
CA ASN A 268 2.17 2.20 27.76
C ASN A 268 3.52 1.66 28.33
N GLY A 269 4.66 2.17 27.85
CA GLY A 269 6.00 1.74 28.29
C GLY A 269 6.53 0.45 27.66
N TRP A 270 5.82 -0.09 26.66
CA TRP A 270 6.23 -1.20 25.80
C TRP A 270 6.69 -0.67 24.44
N TYR A 271 7.75 -1.25 23.91
CA TYR A 271 8.41 -0.81 22.68
C TYR A 271 8.49 -1.98 21.72
N PHE A 272 8.04 -1.77 20.49
CA PHE A 272 7.86 -2.76 19.44
C PHE A 272 8.07 -2.08 18.06
N ASN A 273 7.82 -2.79 16.96
CA ASN A 273 7.68 -2.14 15.66
C ASN A 273 6.22 -2.17 15.21
N GLY A 274 5.63 -1.00 15.06
CA GLY A 274 4.31 -0.81 14.46
C GLY A 274 4.36 -1.04 12.95
N LYS A 275 3.18 -1.05 12.35
CA LYS A 275 3.00 -1.34 10.91
C LYS A 275 3.84 -0.41 10.03
N ASN A 276 3.86 0.89 10.32
CA ASN A 276 4.62 1.87 9.53
C ASN A 276 6.14 1.58 9.57
N THR A 277 6.67 1.20 10.73
CA THR A 277 8.10 0.86 10.84
C THR A 277 8.43 -0.45 10.13
N ILE A 278 7.57 -1.47 10.22
CA ILE A 278 7.71 -2.72 9.46
C ILE A 278 7.71 -2.46 7.96
N GLN A 279 6.80 -1.62 7.48
CA GLN A 279 6.71 -1.21 6.10
C GLN A 279 7.95 -0.43 5.63
N ASN A 280 8.40 0.57 6.39
CA ASN A 280 9.58 1.35 6.09
C ASN A 280 10.84 0.47 6.00
N LYS A 281 10.98 -0.48 6.93
CA LYS A 281 12.05 -1.48 6.89
C LYS A 281 11.96 -2.35 5.63
N THR A 282 10.77 -2.80 5.26
CA THR A 282 10.55 -3.59 4.05
C THR A 282 10.88 -2.79 2.78
N ASN A 283 10.39 -1.56 2.68
CA ASN A 283 10.73 -0.63 1.59
C ASN A 283 12.23 -0.41 1.46
N PHE A 284 12.93 -0.18 2.59
CA PHE A 284 14.39 -0.04 2.58
C PHE A 284 15.07 -1.27 1.98
N VAL A 285 14.68 -2.47 2.42
CA VAL A 285 15.23 -3.74 1.93
C VAL A 285 15.05 -3.87 0.41
N ILE A 286 13.83 -3.69 -0.08
CA ILE A 286 13.50 -3.82 -1.50
C ILE A 286 14.25 -2.78 -2.34
N ASN A 287 14.14 -1.50 -1.96
CA ASN A 287 14.68 -0.39 -2.73
C ASN A 287 16.22 -0.38 -2.78
N ASN A 288 16.89 -1.12 -1.88
CA ASN A 288 18.35 -1.20 -1.81
C ASN A 288 18.92 -2.54 -2.30
N GLY A 289 18.09 -3.40 -2.90
CA GLY A 289 18.51 -4.66 -3.53
C GLY A 289 18.92 -5.76 -2.54
N TYR A 290 18.40 -5.71 -1.32
CA TYR A 290 18.58 -6.78 -0.34
C TYR A 290 17.68 -7.98 -0.65
N GLY A 291 18.00 -9.13 -0.06
CA GLY A 291 17.35 -10.41 -0.35
C GLY A 291 15.93 -10.55 0.18
N GLY A 292 15.53 -9.76 1.18
CA GLY A 292 14.16 -9.71 1.68
C GLY A 292 14.02 -9.51 3.20
N MET A 293 12.91 -9.96 3.76
CA MET A 293 12.56 -9.80 5.17
C MET A 293 12.67 -11.12 5.92
N MET A 294 12.95 -11.03 7.22
CA MET A 294 12.87 -12.12 8.17
C MET A 294 12.08 -11.63 9.39
N PHE A 295 11.33 -12.49 10.08
CA PHE A 295 10.66 -12.08 11.31
C PHE A 295 10.70 -13.15 12.41
N TRP A 296 10.86 -12.66 13.64
CA TRP A 296 10.78 -13.44 14.87
C TRP A 296 9.58 -12.99 15.70
N GLU A 297 8.55 -13.80 15.92
CA GLU A 297 8.27 -15.05 15.19
C GLU A 297 6.78 -15.15 14.85
N ALA A 298 6.45 -16.10 13.96
CA ALA A 298 5.17 -16.16 13.27
C ALA A 298 3.94 -16.26 14.19
N GLY A 299 4.07 -16.87 15.36
CA GLY A 299 3.00 -17.03 16.34
C GLY A 299 2.76 -15.83 17.25
N GLN A 300 3.46 -14.71 17.06
CA GLN A 300 3.35 -13.51 17.91
C GLN A 300 2.63 -12.35 17.24
N ASP A 301 2.37 -12.45 15.93
CA ASP A 301 1.58 -11.47 15.18
C ASP A 301 0.13 -11.39 15.71
N HIS A 302 -0.60 -10.36 15.29
CA HIS A 302 -2.01 -10.20 15.63
C HIS A 302 -2.92 -11.07 14.73
N PHE A 303 -3.96 -11.65 15.33
CA PHE A 303 -4.95 -12.51 14.70
C PHE A 303 -6.34 -12.26 15.32
N THR A 304 -7.36 -12.14 14.47
CA THR A 304 -8.76 -12.23 14.90
C THR A 304 -9.29 -13.63 14.57
N GLY A 305 -9.48 -14.43 15.63
CA GLY A 305 -9.79 -15.86 15.47
C GLY A 305 -8.62 -16.61 14.82
N ASN A 306 -8.85 -17.13 13.61
CA ASN A 306 -7.84 -17.85 12.82
C ASN A 306 -7.32 -17.04 11.62
N ASN A 307 -7.61 -15.75 11.52
CA ASN A 307 -7.23 -14.92 10.38
C ASN A 307 -6.29 -13.80 10.80
N TYR A 308 -5.36 -13.44 9.93
CA TYR A 308 -4.72 -12.13 9.95
C TYR A 308 -5.78 -11.05 9.67
N ASP A 309 -5.56 -9.85 10.20
CA ASP A 309 -6.47 -8.72 10.07
C ASP A 309 -5.72 -7.40 9.85
N ALA A 310 -6.45 -6.29 9.94
CA ALA A 310 -5.90 -4.96 9.69
C ALA A 310 -4.81 -4.54 10.69
N SER A 311 -4.69 -5.20 11.85
CA SER A 311 -3.66 -4.90 12.83
C SER A 311 -2.39 -5.72 12.60
N SER A 312 -2.45 -6.84 11.89
CA SER A 312 -1.31 -7.75 11.69
C SER A 312 -0.12 -7.13 10.93
N LEU A 313 1.08 -7.61 11.24
CA LEU A 313 2.35 -7.17 10.65
C LEU A 313 2.74 -7.97 9.39
N LEU A 314 2.48 -9.28 9.33
CA LEU A 314 2.85 -10.11 8.17
C LEU A 314 2.18 -9.66 6.85
N PRO A 315 0.89 -9.26 6.83
CA PRO A 315 0.28 -8.70 5.62
C PRO A 315 0.99 -7.44 5.12
N VAL A 316 1.53 -6.61 6.02
CA VAL A 316 2.33 -5.43 5.64
C VAL A 316 3.59 -5.88 4.90
N ILE A 317 4.34 -6.83 5.46
CA ILE A 317 5.53 -7.39 4.79
C ILE A 317 5.15 -7.97 3.42
N LYS A 318 4.07 -8.76 3.33
CA LYS A 318 3.59 -9.39 2.08
C LYS A 318 3.30 -8.37 0.98
N THR A 319 2.54 -7.32 1.30
CA THR A 319 2.16 -6.28 0.35
C THR A 319 3.37 -5.48 -0.08
N THR A 320 4.17 -4.98 0.86
CA THR A 320 5.33 -4.12 0.59
C THR A 320 6.47 -4.86 -0.11
N SER A 321 6.66 -6.16 0.17
CA SER A 321 7.66 -7.00 -0.50
C SER A 321 7.33 -7.35 -1.95
N GLY A 322 6.11 -7.03 -2.41
CA GLY A 322 5.61 -7.41 -3.73
C GLY A 322 5.30 -8.90 -3.88
N LEU A 323 5.20 -9.65 -2.76
CA LEU A 323 4.75 -11.05 -2.76
C LEU A 323 3.28 -11.17 -3.20
N THR A 324 2.49 -10.12 -2.99
CA THR A 324 1.26 -9.86 -3.75
C THR A 324 1.55 -8.86 -4.85
N ALA A 325 1.03 -9.11 -6.05
CA ALA A 325 0.95 -8.03 -7.03
C ALA A 325 0.10 -6.90 -6.42
N PHE A 326 0.61 -5.66 -6.39
CA PHE A 326 -0.18 -4.47 -6.01
C PHE A 326 -1.40 -4.24 -6.92
N THR A 327 -1.57 -5.10 -7.92
CA THR A 327 -2.65 -5.12 -8.87
C THR A 327 -3.28 -6.50 -8.92
N THR A 328 -4.61 -6.52 -8.96
CA THR A 328 -5.41 -7.73 -9.15
C THR A 328 -6.37 -7.50 -10.32
N LEU A 329 -6.37 -8.41 -11.30
CA LEU A 329 -7.31 -8.39 -12.42
C LEU A 329 -8.31 -9.54 -12.27
N THR A 330 -9.56 -9.21 -11.93
CA THR A 330 -10.63 -10.20 -11.75
C THR A 330 -11.79 -9.87 -12.67
N ALA A 331 -12.15 -10.79 -13.58
CA ALA A 331 -13.27 -10.62 -14.51
C ALA A 331 -13.27 -9.29 -15.30
N GLY A 332 -12.08 -8.77 -15.61
CA GLY A 332 -11.88 -7.51 -16.32
C GLY A 332 -11.93 -6.26 -15.45
N HIS A 333 -12.09 -6.38 -14.14
CA HIS A 333 -11.89 -5.29 -13.20
C HIS A 333 -10.45 -5.32 -12.68
N LEU A 334 -9.66 -4.32 -13.05
CA LEU A 334 -8.30 -4.13 -12.54
C LEU A 334 -8.36 -3.25 -11.30
N VAL A 335 -7.91 -3.78 -10.16
CA VAL A 335 -7.74 -3.01 -8.92
C VAL A 335 -6.26 -2.85 -8.68
N ALA A 336 -5.80 -1.62 -8.48
CA ALA A 336 -4.49 -1.29 -7.96
C ALA A 336 -4.67 -0.77 -6.53
N THR A 337 -3.96 -1.36 -5.58
CA THR A 337 -4.08 -1.00 -4.16
C THR A 337 -2.74 -0.51 -3.65
N GLY A 338 -2.79 0.65 -2.99
CA GLY A 338 -1.68 1.27 -2.32
C GLY A 338 -1.39 0.66 -0.97
N ASP A 339 -0.80 1.47 -0.11
CA ASP A 339 -0.50 1.19 1.26
C ASP A 339 -0.75 2.45 2.12
N ALA A 340 -0.48 2.41 3.42
CA ALA A 340 -0.84 3.51 4.32
C ALA A 340 0.09 4.76 4.25
N ASN A 341 0.94 4.87 3.22
CA ASN A 341 1.76 6.06 2.99
C ASN A 341 1.38 6.71 1.67
N ALA A 342 1.83 7.95 1.49
CA ALA A 342 1.82 8.62 0.19
C ALA A 342 2.39 7.73 -0.92
N ASN A 343 1.53 7.36 -1.86
CA ASN A 343 1.80 6.51 -3.00
C ASN A 343 1.75 7.31 -4.29
N ALA A 344 2.60 6.91 -5.24
CA ALA A 344 2.63 7.50 -6.57
C ALA A 344 2.25 6.43 -7.60
N PHE A 345 1.00 6.50 -8.05
CA PHE A 345 0.48 5.71 -9.15
C PHE A 345 0.67 6.42 -10.49
N SER A 346 1.02 5.69 -11.52
CA SER A 346 0.91 6.17 -12.89
C SER A 346 0.26 5.15 -13.82
N LEU A 347 -0.54 5.66 -14.77
CA LEU A 347 -1.21 4.87 -15.80
C LEU A 347 -0.74 5.34 -17.17
N ALA A 348 -0.37 4.39 -18.02
CA ALA A 348 -0.03 4.63 -19.41
C ALA A 348 -0.52 3.47 -20.28
N VAL A 349 -0.75 3.75 -21.56
CA VAL A 349 -1.05 2.76 -22.59
C VAL A 349 0.14 2.73 -23.53
N SER A 350 0.76 1.56 -23.63
CA SER A 350 1.92 1.29 -24.47
C SER A 350 1.53 0.21 -25.48
N GLY A 351 1.31 0.63 -26.74
CA GLY A 351 0.79 -0.25 -27.79
C GLY A 351 -0.62 -0.76 -27.46
N THR A 352 -0.74 -2.07 -27.18
CA THR A 352 -2.02 -2.73 -26.84
C THR A 352 -2.16 -3.02 -25.34
N ASN A 353 -1.21 -2.56 -24.53
CA ASN A 353 -1.16 -2.85 -23.10
C ASN A 353 -1.44 -1.61 -22.26
N LEU A 354 -2.14 -1.82 -21.14
CA LEU A 354 -2.18 -0.91 -20.02
C LEU A 354 -0.99 -1.20 -19.10
N GLU A 355 -0.22 -0.17 -18.81
CA GLU A 355 0.84 -0.17 -17.80
C GLU A 355 0.34 0.62 -16.60
N ILE A 356 0.46 0.02 -15.42
CA ILE A 356 0.21 0.67 -14.14
C ILE A 356 1.45 0.51 -13.28
N THR A 357 1.91 1.63 -12.72
CA THR A 357 3.15 1.68 -11.94
C THR A 357 2.85 2.23 -10.55
N LEU A 358 3.37 1.58 -9.52
CA LEU A 358 3.41 2.07 -8.14
C LEU A 358 4.89 2.26 -7.75
N GLY A 359 5.31 3.51 -7.56
CA GLY A 359 6.71 3.85 -7.33
C GLY A 359 7.60 3.40 -8.49
N ASN A 360 8.47 2.42 -8.25
CA ASN A 360 9.38 1.84 -9.25
C ASN A 360 8.89 0.52 -9.86
N THR A 361 7.71 0.03 -9.45
CA THR A 361 7.20 -1.29 -9.86
C THR A 361 6.09 -1.13 -10.89
N THR A 362 6.31 -1.60 -12.12
CA THR A 362 5.31 -1.58 -13.19
C THR A 362 4.67 -2.96 -13.40
N ARG A 363 3.35 -2.96 -13.62
CA ARG A 363 2.57 -4.14 -14.02
C ARG A 363 1.88 -3.83 -15.34
N THR A 364 1.82 -4.85 -16.19
CA THR A 364 1.34 -4.71 -17.58
C THR A 364 0.21 -5.68 -17.84
N TYR A 365 -0.88 -5.19 -18.42
CA TYR A 365 -2.08 -5.96 -18.75
C TYR A 365 -2.51 -5.69 -20.19
N PRO A 366 -2.94 -6.71 -20.95
CA PRO A 366 -3.59 -6.46 -22.24
C PRO A 366 -4.82 -5.56 -22.06
N LEU A 367 -4.90 -4.44 -22.79
CA LEU A 367 -5.99 -3.47 -22.66
C LEU A 367 -7.36 -4.09 -23.02
N SER A 368 -7.36 -5.17 -23.82
CA SER A 368 -8.54 -5.96 -24.17
C SER A 368 -9.11 -6.75 -22.99
N MET A 369 -8.32 -7.03 -21.96
CA MET A 369 -8.76 -7.75 -20.76
C MET A 369 -9.27 -6.81 -19.68
N VAL A 370 -8.98 -5.52 -19.76
CA VAL A 370 -9.38 -4.52 -18.75
C VAL A 370 -10.67 -3.84 -19.21
N ASN A 371 -11.70 -3.89 -18.38
CA ASN A 371 -12.99 -3.21 -18.57
C ASN A 371 -13.09 -1.97 -17.70
N THR A 372 -12.66 -2.06 -16.44
CA THR A 372 -12.68 -0.96 -15.47
C THR A 372 -11.40 -0.97 -14.65
N ILE A 373 -11.03 0.19 -14.12
CA ILE A 373 -9.86 0.39 -13.28
C ILE A 373 -10.31 1.04 -11.97
N THR A 374 -9.89 0.47 -10.85
CA THR A 374 -9.97 1.12 -9.54
C THR A 374 -8.56 1.31 -9.02
N ILE A 375 -8.25 2.53 -8.59
CA ILE A 375 -7.07 2.82 -7.79
C ILE A 375 -7.57 3.07 -6.38
N ASP A 376 -7.06 2.30 -5.44
CA ASP A 376 -7.39 2.40 -4.03
C ASP A 376 -6.14 2.88 -3.29
N GLY A 377 -6.13 4.17 -2.95
CA GLY A 377 -5.01 4.82 -2.29
C GLY A 377 -4.77 4.30 -0.88
N LEU A 378 -5.87 4.05 -0.17
CA LEU A 378 -5.94 3.77 1.27
C LEU A 378 -5.72 5.03 2.11
N ASP A 379 -4.73 5.02 3.00
CA ASP A 379 -4.40 6.15 3.86
C ASP A 379 -3.14 6.85 3.32
N GLY A 380 -3.02 8.14 3.54
CA GLY A 380 -1.88 8.95 3.12
C GLY A 380 -2.13 9.74 1.84
N ASN A 381 -1.31 10.77 1.60
CA ASN A 381 -1.52 11.69 0.49
C ASN A 381 -1.04 11.06 -0.83
N ASP A 382 -1.95 10.46 -1.59
CA ASP A 382 -1.62 9.74 -2.80
C ASP A 382 -1.69 10.60 -4.05
N SER A 383 -1.03 10.11 -5.10
CA SER A 383 -1.02 10.76 -6.40
C SER A 383 -1.26 9.77 -7.51
N VAL A 384 -2.18 10.11 -8.42
CA VAL A 384 -2.47 9.36 -9.65
C VAL A 384 -2.13 10.24 -10.84
N THR A 385 -1.17 9.79 -11.66
CA THR A 385 -0.84 10.47 -12.93
C THR A 385 -1.27 9.63 -14.13
N VAL A 386 -2.16 10.18 -14.97
CA VAL A 386 -2.58 9.56 -16.24
C VAL A 386 -1.74 10.15 -17.37
N ASN A 387 -0.89 9.32 -17.98
CA ASN A 387 0.14 9.75 -18.95
C ASN A 387 -0.26 9.57 -20.42
N SER A 388 -1.36 8.88 -20.70
CA SER A 388 -1.87 8.66 -22.06
C SER A 388 -3.37 8.38 -22.04
N PRO A 389 -4.05 8.30 -23.20
CA PRO A 389 -5.44 7.90 -23.26
C PRO A 389 -5.66 6.47 -22.73
N VAL A 390 -6.33 6.33 -21.59
CA VAL A 390 -6.58 5.01 -20.96
C VAL A 390 -7.89 4.39 -21.49
N ASN A 391 -8.86 5.19 -21.95
CA ASN A 391 -10.13 4.75 -22.57
C ASN A 391 -10.89 3.65 -21.80
N LYS A 392 -10.69 3.56 -20.49
CA LYS A 392 -11.40 2.68 -19.57
C LYS A 392 -11.93 3.53 -18.41
N PRO A 393 -13.12 3.23 -17.88
CA PRO A 393 -13.59 3.86 -16.67
C PRO A 393 -12.58 3.71 -15.53
N LEU A 394 -12.23 4.82 -14.90
CA LEU A 394 -11.40 4.92 -13.71
C LEU A 394 -12.26 5.36 -12.53
N THR A 395 -12.09 4.68 -11.40
CA THR A 395 -12.49 5.18 -10.08
C THR A 395 -11.24 5.33 -9.24
N PHE A 396 -11.05 6.50 -8.65
CA PHE A 396 -10.00 6.73 -7.66
C PHE A 396 -10.66 6.85 -6.28
N ASN A 397 -10.36 5.90 -5.41
CA ASN A 397 -10.74 5.96 -4.00
C ASN A 397 -9.63 6.70 -3.26
N ALA A 398 -9.81 8.01 -3.10
CA ALA A 398 -8.91 8.88 -2.35
C ALA A 398 -8.96 8.63 -0.83
N GLY A 399 -10.10 8.21 -0.28
CA GLY A 399 -10.22 8.17 1.18
C GLY A 399 -10.46 9.57 1.75
N ASN A 400 -9.83 9.90 2.88
CA ASN A 400 -10.03 11.18 3.61
C ASN A 400 -8.77 12.08 3.62
N ASP A 401 -7.74 11.74 2.85
CA ASP A 401 -6.43 12.41 2.84
C ASP A 401 -6.28 13.38 1.65
N ASP A 402 -5.12 14.04 1.53
CA ASP A 402 -4.92 15.07 0.50
C ASP A 402 -4.50 14.47 -0.87
N ASP A 403 -5.40 13.72 -1.49
CA ASP A 403 -5.10 12.98 -2.72
C ASP A 403 -5.19 13.81 -4.00
N SER A 404 -4.27 13.53 -4.92
CA SER A 404 -4.15 14.26 -6.17
C SER A 404 -4.33 13.37 -7.39
N LEU A 405 -5.06 13.88 -8.39
CA LEU A 405 -5.14 13.27 -9.71
C LEU A 405 -4.71 14.27 -10.78
N THR A 406 -3.73 13.87 -11.59
CA THR A 406 -3.23 14.64 -12.72
C THR A 406 -3.49 13.91 -14.04
N VAL A 407 -4.19 14.56 -14.96
CA VAL A 407 -4.34 14.11 -16.35
C VAL A 407 -3.42 14.95 -17.22
N THR A 408 -2.32 14.36 -17.70
CA THR A 408 -1.29 15.11 -18.45
C THR A 408 -1.77 15.49 -19.85
N ALA A 409 -1.08 16.45 -20.50
CA ALA A 409 -1.43 16.87 -21.85
C ALA A 409 -1.39 15.69 -22.83
N GLY A 410 -2.47 15.52 -23.61
CA GLY A 410 -2.64 14.39 -24.53
C GLY A 410 -3.16 13.09 -23.88
N ALA A 411 -3.29 13.03 -22.56
CA ALA A 411 -3.91 11.91 -21.86
C ALA A 411 -5.44 12.08 -21.76
N SER A 412 -6.14 10.96 -21.51
CA SER A 412 -7.58 11.00 -21.24
C SER A 412 -8.02 9.99 -20.19
N VAL A 413 -9.00 10.39 -19.38
CA VAL A 413 -9.62 9.58 -18.32
C VAL A 413 -11.14 9.71 -18.34
N LEU A 414 -11.84 8.63 -17.99
CA LEU A 414 -13.29 8.57 -17.90
C LEU A 414 -13.71 8.20 -16.47
N PHE A 415 -14.46 9.05 -15.78
CA PHE A 415 -15.03 8.76 -14.47
C PHE A 415 -16.45 8.22 -14.63
N ASN A 416 -16.72 6.98 -14.19
CA ASN A 416 -18.05 6.35 -14.26
C ASN A 416 -18.79 6.28 -12.92
N ALA A 417 -18.25 6.92 -11.89
CA ALA A 417 -18.82 7.06 -10.56
C ALA A 417 -18.53 8.46 -10.02
N THR A 418 -19.29 8.90 -9.02
CA THR A 418 -18.94 10.08 -8.20
C THR A 418 -17.49 9.94 -7.73
N GLN A 419 -16.71 11.01 -7.90
CA GLN A 419 -15.31 11.06 -7.46
C GLN A 419 -15.17 12.09 -6.35
N ARG A 420 -14.32 11.79 -5.37
CA ARG A 420 -13.86 12.74 -4.35
C ARG A 420 -12.34 12.73 -4.42
N ILE A 421 -11.76 13.85 -4.84
CA ILE A 421 -10.32 13.98 -5.10
C ILE A 421 -9.92 15.33 -4.53
N GLU A 422 -8.97 15.41 -3.62
CA GLU A 422 -8.60 16.69 -2.99
C GLU A 422 -8.11 17.72 -4.03
N SER A 423 -7.20 17.30 -4.92
CA SER A 423 -6.61 18.15 -5.96
C SER A 423 -6.70 17.52 -7.35
N LEU A 424 -7.46 18.13 -8.24
CA LEU A 424 -7.62 17.69 -9.63
C LEU A 424 -6.93 18.65 -10.61
N ASN A 425 -5.95 18.13 -11.36
CA ASN A 425 -5.26 18.85 -12.44
C ASN A 425 -5.53 18.20 -13.80
N VAL A 426 -6.15 18.94 -14.72
CA VAL A 426 -6.56 18.46 -16.04
C VAL A 426 -5.87 19.27 -17.13
N ALA A 427 -4.72 18.80 -17.62
CA ALA A 427 -4.05 19.31 -18.81
C ALA A 427 -4.47 18.54 -20.09
N GLY A 428 -4.90 17.29 -19.94
CA GLY A 428 -5.48 16.46 -21.01
C GLY A 428 -7.00 16.56 -21.08
N THR A 429 -7.68 15.41 -21.15
CA THR A 429 -9.15 15.32 -21.14
C THR A 429 -9.65 14.46 -19.98
N ALA A 430 -10.45 15.02 -19.09
CA ALA A 430 -11.20 14.27 -18.09
C ALA A 430 -12.69 14.33 -18.44
N THR A 431 -13.37 13.19 -18.45
CA THR A 431 -14.81 13.12 -18.75
C THR A 431 -15.54 12.42 -17.62
N VAL A 432 -16.59 13.03 -17.09
CA VAL A 432 -17.56 12.36 -16.22
C VAL A 432 -18.61 11.72 -17.12
N GLN A 433 -18.79 10.40 -17.01
CA GLN A 433 -19.70 9.65 -17.86
C GLN A 433 -21.13 10.20 -17.77
N GLN A 434 -21.83 10.27 -18.89
CA GLN A 434 -23.24 10.67 -18.94
C GLN A 434 -24.12 9.73 -18.10
N ASN A 435 -25.02 10.29 -17.28
CA ASN A 435 -26.15 9.66 -16.58
C ASN A 435 -26.85 10.65 -15.60
N GLY A 436 -26.29 11.85 -15.40
CA GLY A 436 -26.83 12.91 -14.55
C GLY A 436 -27.00 12.55 -13.07
N ASN A 437 -26.24 11.59 -12.56
CA ASN A 437 -26.37 11.09 -11.18
C ASN A 437 -25.02 11.05 -10.43
N ARG A 438 -24.01 11.75 -10.95
CA ARG A 438 -22.66 11.78 -10.38
C ARG A 438 -22.29 13.19 -9.99
N VAL A 439 -21.42 13.28 -8.99
CA VAL A 439 -20.80 14.54 -8.58
C VAL A 439 -19.29 14.35 -8.61
N LEU A 440 -18.58 15.33 -9.15
CA LEU A 440 -17.14 15.46 -8.96
C LEU A 440 -16.92 16.40 -7.78
N VAL A 441 -16.23 15.95 -6.73
CA VAL A 441 -15.95 16.76 -5.54
C VAL A 441 -14.44 16.96 -5.45
N THR A 442 -14.00 18.21 -5.33
CA THR A 442 -12.59 18.57 -5.18
C THR A 442 -12.40 19.81 -4.33
N LYS A 443 -11.24 19.98 -3.70
CA LYS A 443 -10.88 21.23 -2.98
C LYS A 443 -10.00 22.16 -3.80
N SER A 444 -9.24 21.60 -4.74
CA SER A 444 -8.40 22.32 -5.69
C SER A 444 -8.67 21.85 -7.12
N LEU A 445 -8.85 22.80 -8.04
CA LEU A 445 -9.15 22.50 -9.45
C LEU A 445 -8.29 23.35 -10.37
N ALA A 446 -7.53 22.69 -11.25
CA ALA A 446 -6.81 23.32 -12.34
C ALA A 446 -7.19 22.66 -13.66
N VAL A 447 -7.72 23.44 -14.62
CA VAL A 447 -8.13 22.94 -15.94
C VAL A 447 -7.43 23.74 -17.03
N ALA A 448 -6.39 23.15 -17.62
CA ALA A 448 -5.71 23.68 -18.82
C ALA A 448 -6.18 23.00 -20.12
N GLY A 449 -6.72 21.78 -20.00
CA GLY A 449 -7.30 21.00 -21.08
C GLY A 449 -8.83 21.04 -21.07
N THR A 450 -9.47 19.87 -21.10
CA THR A 450 -10.94 19.74 -21.09
C THR A 450 -11.40 18.90 -19.90
N LEU A 451 -12.26 19.47 -19.06
CA LEU A 451 -13.04 18.74 -18.07
C LEU A 451 -14.51 18.73 -18.53
N ASP A 452 -14.98 17.61 -19.05
CA ASP A 452 -16.35 17.44 -19.57
C ASP A 452 -17.24 16.77 -18.51
N LEU A 453 -18.18 17.52 -17.95
CA LEU A 453 -19.13 17.01 -16.98
C LEU A 453 -20.29 16.24 -17.61
N ASN A 454 -20.46 16.29 -18.94
CA ASN A 454 -21.69 15.84 -19.60
C ASN A 454 -22.93 16.45 -18.94
N ASP A 455 -23.76 15.65 -18.29
CA ASP A 455 -24.96 16.06 -17.56
C ASP A 455 -24.81 15.94 -16.04
N ASN A 456 -23.57 15.88 -15.54
CA ASN A 456 -23.25 15.72 -14.12
C ASN A 456 -22.79 17.04 -13.49
N ASP A 457 -22.60 17.00 -12.18
CA ASP A 457 -22.39 18.19 -11.34
C ASP A 457 -20.99 18.19 -10.70
N LEU A 458 -20.53 19.35 -10.23
CA LEU A 458 -19.23 19.54 -9.57
C LEU A 458 -19.40 20.37 -8.29
N VAL A 459 -18.68 19.97 -7.25
CA VAL A 459 -18.48 20.73 -6.01
C VAL A 459 -16.99 21.07 -5.90
N LEU A 460 -16.67 22.35 -5.86
CA LEU A 460 -15.34 22.86 -5.54
C LEU A 460 -15.36 23.41 -4.11
N ASP A 461 -15.02 22.56 -3.15
CA ASP A 461 -14.99 22.85 -1.71
C ASP A 461 -13.68 23.54 -1.32
N HIS A 462 -13.59 24.82 -1.63
CA HIS A 462 -12.33 25.55 -1.54
C HIS A 462 -12.10 26.18 -0.17
N THR A 463 -10.84 26.31 0.23
CA THR A 463 -10.47 27.12 1.40
C THR A 463 -10.09 28.55 0.99
N GLY A 464 -10.58 29.56 1.70
CA GLY A 464 -10.18 30.96 1.50
C GLY A 464 -11.14 31.75 0.61
N ALA A 465 -10.60 32.53 -0.34
CA ALA A 465 -11.41 33.37 -1.22
C ALA A 465 -12.25 32.54 -2.19
N THR A 466 -13.44 33.05 -2.56
CA THR A 466 -14.29 32.43 -3.58
C THR A 466 -13.54 32.15 -4.87
N GLN A 467 -13.81 30.98 -5.45
CA GLN A 467 -13.33 30.60 -6.78
C GLN A 467 -14.41 30.70 -7.88
N ALA A 468 -15.61 31.23 -7.58
CA ALA A 468 -16.74 31.23 -8.51
C ALA A 468 -16.42 31.93 -9.84
N ALA A 469 -15.76 33.09 -9.81
CA ALA A 469 -15.38 33.82 -11.02
C ALA A 469 -14.35 33.04 -11.89
N ALA A 470 -13.43 32.31 -11.25
CA ALA A 470 -12.47 31.47 -11.95
C ALA A 470 -13.17 30.28 -12.64
N VAL A 471 -14.10 29.63 -11.93
CA VAL A 471 -14.92 28.54 -12.48
C VAL A 471 -15.82 29.04 -13.61
N GLN A 472 -16.47 30.21 -13.45
CA GLN A 472 -17.27 30.83 -14.50
C GLN A 472 -16.43 31.13 -15.75
N THR A 473 -15.18 31.58 -15.57
CA THR A 473 -14.24 31.80 -16.68
C THR A 473 -13.93 30.49 -17.42
N LEU A 474 -13.73 29.38 -16.72
CA LEU A 474 -13.55 28.05 -17.33
C LEU A 474 -14.77 27.63 -18.17
N ILE A 475 -15.98 27.87 -17.66
CA ILE A 475 -17.22 27.58 -18.37
C ILE A 475 -17.38 28.49 -19.59
N ASN A 476 -17.20 29.80 -19.45
CA ASN A 476 -17.35 30.77 -20.55
C ASN A 476 -16.36 30.47 -21.69
N THR A 477 -15.11 30.14 -21.34
CA THR A 477 -14.08 29.73 -22.31
C THR A 477 -14.54 28.51 -23.09
N ALA A 478 -15.03 27.48 -22.40
CA ALA A 478 -15.53 26.26 -23.04
C ALA A 478 -16.79 26.53 -23.88
N ARG A 479 -17.76 27.27 -23.31
CA ARG A 479 -19.07 27.61 -23.89
C ARG A 479 -18.93 28.34 -25.22
N SER A 480 -17.95 29.23 -25.36
CA SER A 480 -17.60 29.91 -26.63
C SER A 480 -18.84 30.42 -27.38
N GLY A 481 -19.62 31.28 -26.73
CA GLY A 481 -20.87 31.83 -27.29
C GLY A 481 -21.99 30.81 -27.51
N GLY A 482 -21.96 29.67 -26.82
CA GLY A 482 -22.96 28.59 -26.89
C GLY A 482 -22.60 27.43 -27.84
N THR A 483 -21.47 27.51 -28.53
CA THR A 483 -20.99 26.45 -29.43
C THR A 483 -20.31 25.28 -28.72
N TRP A 484 -19.82 25.49 -27.49
CA TRP A 484 -19.11 24.50 -26.66
C TRP A 484 -17.90 23.88 -27.38
N THR A 485 -17.07 24.71 -28.01
CA THR A 485 -15.86 24.29 -28.72
C THR A 485 -14.56 24.69 -28.02
N GLY A 486 -14.62 25.51 -26.97
CA GLY A 486 -13.43 25.93 -26.23
C GLY A 486 -12.93 24.87 -25.25
N LEU A 487 -11.71 25.08 -24.76
CA LEU A 487 -11.14 24.34 -23.64
C LEU A 487 -11.70 24.87 -22.31
N GLY A 488 -11.55 24.10 -21.23
CA GLY A 488 -12.05 24.45 -19.90
C GLY A 488 -13.10 23.46 -19.38
N LEU A 489 -14.06 23.99 -18.61
CA LEU A 489 -15.13 23.20 -17.99
C LEU A 489 -16.34 23.15 -18.94
N THR A 490 -16.57 21.98 -19.55
CA THR A 490 -17.52 21.81 -20.66
C THR A 490 -18.63 20.82 -20.35
N SER A 491 -19.66 20.83 -21.20
CA SER A 491 -20.73 19.83 -21.22
C SER A 491 -21.01 19.38 -22.64
N THR A 492 -20.65 18.15 -22.98
CA THR A 492 -21.02 17.54 -24.28
C THR A 492 -22.54 17.40 -24.42
N VAL A 493 -23.28 17.23 -23.33
CA VAL A 493 -24.75 17.16 -23.37
C VAL A 493 -25.35 18.53 -23.71
N ALA A 494 -24.89 19.62 -23.09
CA ALA A 494 -25.30 20.98 -23.44
C ALA A 494 -24.91 21.33 -24.89
N LYS A 495 -23.70 20.95 -25.30
CA LYS A 495 -23.24 21.09 -26.69
C LYS A 495 -24.16 20.42 -27.69
N ASN A 496 -24.70 19.25 -27.36
CA ASN A 496 -25.55 18.48 -28.27
C ASN A 496 -27.05 18.78 -28.11
N ALA A 497 -27.44 19.57 -27.11
CA ALA A 497 -28.83 19.94 -26.87
C ALA A 497 -29.43 20.64 -28.11
N ASN A 498 -30.66 20.27 -28.46
CA ASN A 498 -31.45 20.91 -29.50
C ASN A 498 -32.92 20.95 -29.06
N PRO A 499 -33.47 22.13 -28.72
CA PRO A 499 -32.83 23.47 -28.75
C PRO A 499 -31.72 23.64 -27.70
N LYS A 500 -30.93 24.72 -27.80
CA LYS A 500 -29.76 25.03 -26.94
C LYS A 500 -30.17 25.56 -25.57
N ASN A 501 -30.95 24.79 -24.83
CA ASN A 501 -31.60 25.24 -23.60
C ASN A 501 -30.91 24.82 -22.29
N THR A 502 -29.86 24.02 -22.33
CA THR A 502 -29.11 23.57 -21.14
C THR A 502 -27.68 24.08 -21.12
N THR A 503 -27.10 24.20 -19.94
CA THR A 503 -25.73 24.68 -19.69
C THR A 503 -25.13 24.08 -18.41
N LEU A 504 -23.91 24.51 -18.09
CA LEU A 504 -23.35 24.44 -16.74
C LEU A 504 -23.50 25.81 -16.07
N ALA A 505 -24.09 25.80 -14.88
CA ALA A 505 -24.37 26.99 -14.09
C ALA A 505 -23.54 27.01 -12.81
N VAL A 506 -23.19 28.20 -12.32
CA VAL A 506 -22.35 28.37 -11.11
C VAL A 506 -23.15 29.07 -10.01
N LEU A 507 -23.20 28.48 -8.82
CA LEU A 507 -23.68 29.12 -7.60
C LEU A 507 -22.66 29.00 -6.48
N GLU A 508 -22.61 30.00 -5.61
CA GLU A 508 -22.00 29.81 -4.30
C GLU A 508 -22.88 28.89 -3.46
N SER A 509 -22.25 28.01 -2.69
CA SER A 509 -22.96 27.18 -1.71
C SER A 509 -23.70 28.02 -0.68
N SER A 510 -23.20 29.20 -0.32
CA SER A 510 -23.90 30.14 0.57
C SER A 510 -25.22 30.64 -0.02
N ASP A 511 -25.27 30.92 -1.32
CA ASP A 511 -26.50 31.29 -2.03
C ASP A 511 -27.48 30.11 -2.08
N PHE A 512 -26.97 28.91 -2.39
CA PHE A 512 -27.78 27.69 -2.38
C PHE A 512 -28.34 27.38 -0.99
N GLN A 513 -27.55 27.55 0.07
CA GLN A 513 -27.97 27.35 1.47
C GLN A 513 -28.96 28.43 1.94
N ALA A 514 -28.91 29.64 1.38
CA ALA A 514 -29.92 30.67 1.66
C ALA A 514 -31.30 30.27 1.10
N LEU A 515 -31.33 29.60 -0.05
CA LEU A 515 -32.55 29.06 -0.66
C LEU A 515 -33.02 27.76 0.00
N TYR A 516 -32.08 26.88 0.35
CA TYR A 516 -32.34 25.56 0.94
C TYR A 516 -31.49 25.31 2.20
N PRO A 517 -31.84 25.94 3.34
CA PRO A 517 -31.06 25.78 4.56
C PRO A 517 -30.90 24.32 5.01
N GLY A 518 -29.65 23.86 5.09
CA GLY A 518 -29.27 22.52 5.52
C GLY A 518 -29.39 21.43 4.44
N ALA A 519 -29.70 21.78 3.19
CA ALA A 519 -29.81 20.80 2.12
C ALA A 519 -28.43 20.39 1.58
N PRO A 520 -28.16 19.08 1.33
CA PRO A 520 -27.00 18.65 0.57
C PRO A 520 -27.16 19.01 -0.92
N PHE A 521 -26.04 19.15 -1.62
CA PHE A 521 -26.04 19.35 -3.07
C PHE A 521 -25.92 17.99 -3.77
N ASN A 522 -27.04 17.51 -4.34
CA ASN A 522 -27.13 16.19 -4.98
C ASN A 522 -26.62 15.02 -4.12
N GLY A 523 -26.85 15.09 -2.81
CA GLY A 523 -26.42 14.09 -1.84
C GLY A 523 -25.01 14.31 -1.27
N GLU A 524 -24.25 15.28 -1.80
CA GLU A 524 -22.98 15.69 -1.20
C GLU A 524 -23.21 16.70 -0.07
N PRO A 525 -22.62 16.49 1.12
CA PRO A 525 -22.62 17.51 2.16
C PRO A 525 -21.83 18.73 1.68
N ILE A 526 -22.36 19.91 1.96
CA ILE A 526 -21.73 21.18 1.62
C ILE A 526 -21.84 22.10 2.83
N ASP A 527 -20.86 22.98 3.03
CA ASP A 527 -20.95 24.10 3.94
C ASP A 527 -21.24 25.40 3.17
N ALA A 528 -20.89 26.57 3.72
CA ALA A 528 -21.10 27.86 3.09
C ALA A 528 -19.89 28.35 2.25
N SER A 529 -18.89 27.51 2.04
CA SER A 529 -17.59 27.83 1.41
C SER A 529 -17.21 26.89 0.25
N ALA A 530 -18.17 26.50 -0.56
CA ALA A 530 -17.95 25.79 -1.82
C ALA A 530 -18.56 26.52 -3.04
N VAL A 531 -17.98 26.31 -4.22
CA VAL A 531 -18.59 26.65 -5.52
C VAL A 531 -19.29 25.42 -6.07
N LEU A 532 -20.57 25.58 -6.42
CA LEU A 532 -21.41 24.53 -6.98
C LEU A 532 -21.55 24.75 -8.48
N VAL A 533 -21.27 23.71 -9.28
CA VAL A 533 -21.56 23.71 -10.71
C VAL A 533 -22.63 22.67 -10.99
N LYS A 534 -23.72 23.10 -11.61
CA LYS A 534 -24.85 22.23 -11.95
C LYS A 534 -25.09 22.20 -13.45
N PHE A 535 -25.30 21.01 -14.00
CA PHE A 535 -25.92 20.87 -15.31
C PHE A 535 -27.42 21.15 -15.19
N THR A 536 -27.87 22.27 -15.77
CA THR A 536 -29.27 22.70 -15.67
C THR A 536 -29.73 23.47 -16.90
N TYR A 537 -30.98 23.92 -16.91
CA TYR A 537 -31.55 24.83 -17.91
C TYR A 537 -30.99 26.24 -17.72
N TYR A 538 -30.77 26.95 -18.83
CA TYR A 538 -30.63 28.41 -18.72
C TYR A 538 -31.86 28.98 -18.02
N GLY A 539 -31.70 29.80 -16.98
CA GLY A 539 -32.84 30.27 -16.22
C GLY A 539 -33.11 29.60 -14.89
N ASP A 540 -32.61 28.39 -14.62
CA ASP A 540 -32.85 27.71 -13.32
C ASP A 540 -31.97 28.34 -12.23
N THR A 541 -32.40 29.49 -11.72
CA THR A 541 -31.64 30.36 -10.81
C THR A 541 -31.41 29.76 -9.43
N ASP A 542 -32.26 28.81 -9.02
CA ASP A 542 -32.21 28.17 -7.71
C ASP A 542 -31.91 26.66 -7.76
N PHE A 543 -31.48 26.14 -8.91
CA PHE A 543 -31.09 24.74 -9.09
C PHE A 543 -32.18 23.71 -8.78
N ASN A 544 -33.46 24.11 -8.79
CA ASN A 544 -34.57 23.20 -8.55
C ASN A 544 -34.89 22.28 -9.74
N GLY A 545 -34.23 22.52 -10.90
CA GLY A 545 -34.34 21.72 -12.11
C GLY A 545 -35.47 22.13 -13.05
N LEU A 546 -36.13 23.26 -12.79
CA LEU A 546 -37.17 23.88 -13.62
C LEU A 546 -36.83 25.36 -13.86
N VAL A 547 -37.38 25.90 -14.94
CA VAL A 547 -37.47 27.34 -15.15
C VAL A 547 -38.91 27.75 -14.91
N ASP A 548 -39.17 28.57 -13.90
CA ASP A 548 -40.51 29.02 -13.57
C ASP A 548 -40.58 30.50 -13.14
N PHE A 549 -41.70 30.91 -12.56
CA PHE A 549 -41.94 32.30 -12.18
C PHE A 549 -40.92 32.82 -11.16
N ASP A 550 -40.46 31.96 -10.24
CA ASP A 550 -39.51 32.37 -9.21
C ASP A 550 -38.18 32.77 -9.84
N ASP A 551 -37.78 32.08 -10.92
CA ASP A 551 -36.57 32.41 -11.68
C ASP A 551 -36.67 33.76 -12.38
N TYR A 552 -37.76 34.00 -13.12
CA TYR A 552 -38.01 35.30 -13.75
C TYR A 552 -38.01 36.43 -12.72
N SER A 553 -38.62 36.21 -11.56
CA SER A 553 -38.64 37.22 -10.50
C SER A 553 -37.23 37.55 -9.97
N ARG A 554 -36.32 36.57 -9.93
CA ARG A 554 -34.92 36.80 -9.53
C ARG A 554 -34.14 37.51 -10.64
N THR A 555 -34.32 37.13 -11.90
CA THR A 555 -33.72 37.81 -13.06
C THR A 555 -34.16 39.28 -13.15
N ASP A 556 -35.46 39.56 -13.01
CA ASP A 556 -36.00 40.93 -12.98
C ASP A 556 -35.41 41.75 -11.83
N SER A 557 -35.28 41.13 -10.65
CA SER A 557 -34.62 41.77 -9.51
C SER A 557 -33.14 42.02 -9.79
N GLY A 558 -32.45 41.11 -10.47
CA GLY A 558 -31.05 41.26 -10.84
C GLY A 558 -30.83 42.42 -11.79
N PHE A 559 -31.61 42.46 -12.88
CA PHE A 559 -31.61 43.54 -13.85
C PHE A 559 -31.89 44.91 -13.19
N ASN A 560 -32.98 45.03 -12.44
CA ASN A 560 -33.39 46.30 -11.84
C ASN A 560 -32.41 46.83 -10.77
N ASN A 561 -31.58 45.96 -10.19
CA ASN A 561 -30.63 46.32 -9.14
C ASN A 561 -29.16 46.20 -9.60
N ASN A 562 -28.90 46.01 -10.89
CA ASN A 562 -27.57 45.83 -11.47
C ASN A 562 -26.73 44.76 -10.74
N ARG A 563 -27.36 43.64 -10.38
CA ARG A 563 -26.68 42.49 -9.77
C ARG A 563 -26.11 41.58 -10.86
N THR A 564 -25.22 40.68 -10.46
CA THR A 564 -24.52 39.76 -11.37
C THR A 564 -24.56 38.34 -10.83
N GLY A 565 -24.12 37.37 -11.63
CA GLY A 565 -24.09 35.96 -11.25
C GLY A 565 -25.43 35.24 -11.44
N TRP A 566 -25.35 33.91 -11.45
CA TRP A 566 -26.43 33.03 -11.89
C TRP A 566 -27.75 33.21 -11.12
N LEU A 567 -27.70 33.31 -9.78
CA LEU A 567 -28.88 33.52 -8.94
C LEU A 567 -29.66 34.78 -9.32
N ASN A 568 -28.97 35.79 -9.87
CA ASN A 568 -29.54 37.07 -10.24
C ASN A 568 -29.90 37.16 -11.73
N GLY A 569 -29.67 36.10 -12.52
CA GLY A 569 -30.08 36.04 -13.92
C GLY A 569 -29.01 36.32 -14.96
N ASP A 570 -27.72 36.34 -14.60
CA ASP A 570 -26.59 36.43 -15.54
C ASP A 570 -26.24 35.02 -16.03
N PHE A 571 -26.96 34.58 -17.07
CA PHE A 571 -26.97 33.21 -17.57
C PHE A 571 -25.91 32.94 -18.63
N ASP A 572 -25.41 33.98 -19.27
CA ASP A 572 -24.31 33.89 -20.22
C ASP A 572 -22.93 34.09 -19.54
N GLY A 573 -22.93 34.55 -18.29
CA GLY A 573 -21.80 34.68 -17.39
C GLY A 573 -20.91 35.88 -17.69
N ASN A 574 -21.41 36.90 -18.40
CA ASN A 574 -20.63 38.06 -18.82
C ASN A 574 -20.51 39.16 -17.76
N GLY A 575 -21.20 39.02 -16.62
CA GLY A 575 -21.18 39.95 -15.51
C GLY A 575 -22.23 41.06 -15.58
N VAL A 576 -23.21 40.97 -16.49
CA VAL A 576 -24.32 41.91 -16.65
C VAL A 576 -25.58 41.11 -16.94
N VAL A 577 -26.67 41.42 -16.23
CA VAL A 577 -28.00 40.91 -16.58
C VAL A 577 -28.58 41.82 -17.65
N ASP A 578 -28.79 41.31 -18.86
CA ASP A 578 -29.37 42.09 -19.96
C ASP A 578 -30.29 41.26 -20.89
N PHE A 579 -30.58 41.81 -22.08
CA PHE A 579 -31.47 41.17 -23.04
C PHE A 579 -31.00 39.78 -23.48
N ASP A 580 -29.69 39.54 -23.55
CA ASP A 580 -29.16 38.25 -23.98
C ASP A 580 -29.49 37.15 -22.95
N ASP A 581 -29.52 37.49 -21.65
CA ASP A 581 -29.96 36.58 -20.59
C ASP A 581 -31.46 36.29 -20.65
N TYR A 582 -32.29 37.31 -20.88
CA TYR A 582 -33.73 37.12 -21.07
C TYR A 582 -34.01 36.18 -22.25
N SER A 583 -33.26 36.31 -23.34
CA SER A 583 -33.36 35.40 -24.50
C SER A 583 -33.02 33.95 -24.12
N LEU A 584 -32.05 33.72 -23.23
CA LEU A 584 -31.66 32.39 -22.77
C LEU A 584 -32.74 31.75 -21.86
N ILE A 585 -33.24 32.48 -20.86
CA ILE A 585 -34.32 31.98 -19.97
C ILE A 585 -35.62 31.78 -20.73
N ASP A 586 -36.00 32.67 -21.66
CA ASP A 586 -37.20 32.51 -22.48
C ASP A 586 -37.11 31.27 -23.38
N GLN A 587 -35.95 31.04 -24.01
CA GLN A 587 -35.76 29.85 -24.81
C GLN A 587 -35.89 28.59 -23.95
N ALA A 588 -35.26 28.57 -22.77
CA ALA A 588 -35.32 27.43 -21.88
C ALA A 588 -36.72 27.22 -21.32
N PHE A 589 -37.41 28.25 -20.85
CA PHE A 589 -38.78 28.16 -20.34
C PHE A 589 -39.73 27.54 -21.37
N ASN A 590 -39.64 27.98 -22.63
CA ASN A 590 -40.49 27.50 -23.72
C ASN A 590 -40.15 26.08 -24.21
N THR A 591 -38.97 25.55 -23.86
CA THR A 591 -38.45 24.30 -24.46
C THR A 591 -37.93 23.30 -23.44
N GLN A 592 -38.00 23.61 -22.15
CA GLN A 592 -37.62 22.70 -21.08
C GLN A 592 -38.49 21.44 -21.11
N GLY A 593 -37.90 20.34 -20.63
CA GLY A 593 -38.56 19.06 -20.52
C GLY A 593 -39.10 18.84 -19.12
N ALA A 594 -39.09 17.58 -18.68
CA ALA A 594 -39.31 17.29 -17.27
C ALA A 594 -38.24 17.95 -16.38
N ALA A 595 -38.60 18.21 -15.12
CA ALA A 595 -37.68 18.69 -14.10
C ALA A 595 -36.40 17.84 -14.10
N ARG A 596 -35.25 18.50 -14.13
CA ARG A 596 -33.94 17.83 -14.05
C ARG A 596 -33.71 17.29 -12.64
N PRO A 597 -32.89 16.23 -12.47
CA PRO A 597 -32.65 15.64 -11.16
C PRO A 597 -32.19 16.68 -10.13
N PHE A 598 -32.97 16.82 -9.07
CA PHE A 598 -32.70 17.62 -7.89
C PHE A 598 -33.09 16.81 -6.66
N VAL A 599 -32.15 16.64 -5.72
CA VAL A 599 -32.37 15.85 -4.50
C VAL A 599 -32.46 16.80 -3.31
N LEU A 600 -33.69 17.11 -2.87
CA LEU A 600 -33.91 17.74 -1.57
C LEU A 600 -34.04 16.68 -0.46
N PRO A 601 -33.54 16.94 0.76
CA PRO A 601 -33.85 16.12 1.90
C PRO A 601 -35.34 16.29 2.25
N GLY A 602 -36.09 15.18 2.27
CA GLY A 602 -37.33 15.11 3.05
C GLY A 602 -38.67 15.40 2.35
N LYS A 603 -38.78 15.37 1.01
CA LYS A 603 -40.10 15.24 0.36
C LYS A 603 -40.20 13.95 -0.45
N SER A 604 -40.72 12.91 0.20
CA SER A 604 -41.28 11.74 -0.49
C SER A 604 -42.23 12.22 -1.59
N GLY A 605 -42.05 11.67 -2.79
CA GLY A 605 -42.75 12.07 -4.00
C GLY A 605 -44.22 12.39 -3.81
N LYS A 606 -44.58 13.63 -4.12
CA LYS A 606 -45.89 13.96 -4.68
C LYS A 606 -45.67 14.94 -5.82
N THR A 607 -45.58 14.39 -7.02
CA THR A 607 -45.81 15.12 -8.27
C THR A 607 -47.18 15.78 -8.17
N LYS A 608 -47.22 17.07 -7.85
CA LYS A 608 -48.40 17.89 -8.15
C LYS A 608 -48.20 18.44 -9.54
N LEU A 609 -48.78 17.70 -10.48
CA LEU A 609 -49.10 18.16 -11.82
C LEU A 609 -49.94 19.44 -11.70
N PHE A 610 -49.33 20.62 -11.86
CA PHE A 610 -50.08 21.82 -12.19
C PHE A 610 -50.24 21.85 -13.70
N ILE A 611 -51.38 21.34 -14.17
CA ILE A 611 -51.90 21.66 -15.51
C ILE A 611 -52.32 23.12 -15.47
N ARG A 612 -51.68 23.96 -16.29
CA ARG A 612 -52.35 24.72 -17.35
C ARG A 612 -51.34 25.30 -18.33
#